data_AF-A0A4Q3V634-F1
#
_entry.id   AF-A0A4Q3V634-F1
#
_cell.length_a   1.000
_cell.length_b   1.000
_cell.length_c   1.000
_cell.angle_alpha   90.00
_cell.angle_beta   90.00
_cell.angle_gamma   90.00
#
_symmetry.space_group_name_H-M   'P 1'
#
loop_
_entity.id
_entity.type
_entity.pdbx_description
1 polymer ?
#
loop_
_entity_poly.entity_id
_entity_poly.type
_entity_poly.pdbx_seq_one_letter_code
_entity_poly.pdbx_strand_id
1 'polypeptide(L)'
;MKNFTKAGIVALAAAFAGVAAAQTNGPTGISARVGVQFPRVGDTVFAAGLDYKFSNFSVDQARPGYLSYLGLSADYYGKSNRYNIPLAVTYNIRANQVVFSAGIGLDIYKRGGGGNSDTSLGGQVGIAYEFGQSDTNTNAKPIFVQAKYFFTKDSDLGGLGLYLGVRF
;
A
#
# COMPACT_ATOMS: atom_id res chain seq x y z
N MET A 1 -28.04 13.03 -2.68
CA MET A 1 -26.72 12.71 -2.08
C MET A 1 -26.96 11.66 -1.01
N LYS A 2 -26.62 10.39 -1.24
CA LYS A 2 -26.94 9.27 -0.34
C LYS A 2 -25.74 8.96 0.57
N ASN A 3 -26.04 8.72 1.84
CA ASN A 3 -25.16 8.63 3.03
C ASN A 3 -24.12 7.49 3.03
N PHE A 4 -23.39 7.26 1.93
CA PHE A 4 -22.44 6.14 1.82
C PHE A 4 -21.06 6.39 2.46
N THR A 5 -20.78 7.61 2.93
CA THR A 5 -19.43 7.99 3.36
C THR A 5 -19.03 7.48 4.75
N LYS A 6 -20.00 7.19 5.64
CA LYS A 6 -19.72 6.84 7.04
C LYS A 6 -19.70 5.33 7.31
N ALA A 7 -20.53 4.56 6.60
CA ALA A 7 -20.63 3.11 6.82
C ALA A 7 -19.45 2.32 6.22
N GLY A 8 -18.86 2.81 5.11
CA GLY A 8 -17.74 2.12 4.45
C GLY A 8 -16.45 2.11 5.27
N ILE A 9 -16.19 3.17 6.06
CA ILE A 9 -15.00 3.28 6.91
C ILE A 9 -15.07 2.31 8.10
N VAL A 10 -16.27 2.14 8.69
CA VAL A 10 -16.50 1.24 9.83
C VAL A 10 -16.43 -0.24 9.41
N ALA A 11 -16.93 -0.56 8.22
CA ALA A 11 -16.86 -1.93 7.69
C ALA A 11 -15.42 -2.38 7.38
N LEU A 12 -14.56 -1.46 6.91
CA LEU A 12 -13.13 -1.74 6.73
C LEU A 12 -12.46 -2.08 8.06
N ALA A 13 -12.74 -1.32 9.12
CA ALA A 13 -12.16 -1.56 10.45
C ALA A 13 -12.58 -2.94 11.04
N ALA A 14 -13.81 -3.38 10.78
CA ALA A 14 -14.31 -4.67 11.27
C ALA A 14 -13.69 -5.89 10.55
N ALA A 15 -13.32 -5.77 9.27
CA ALA A 15 -12.72 -6.86 8.51
C ALA A 15 -11.30 -7.24 8.99
N PHE A 16 -10.62 -6.35 9.71
CA PHE A 16 -9.28 -6.60 10.27
C PHE A 16 -9.28 -7.28 11.64
N ALA A 17 -10.44 -7.45 12.29
CA ALA A 17 -10.53 -8.09 13.60
C ALA A 17 -10.21 -9.61 13.57
N GLY A 18 -10.20 -10.24 12.38
CA GLY A 18 -10.04 -11.70 12.23
C GLY A 18 -8.61 -12.22 11.98
N VAL A 19 -7.61 -11.37 11.73
CA VAL A 19 -6.25 -11.83 11.35
C VAL A 19 -5.30 -11.85 12.56
N ALA A 20 -5.71 -12.49 13.65
CA ALA A 20 -5.03 -12.47 14.95
C ALA A 20 -3.98 -13.60 15.17
N ALA A 21 -3.53 -14.31 14.14
CA ALA A 21 -2.49 -15.34 14.31
C ALA A 21 -1.56 -15.45 13.09
N ALA A 22 -0.42 -14.75 13.11
CA ALA A 22 0.75 -15.07 12.30
C ALA A 22 1.99 -14.39 12.93
N GLN A 23 3.13 -15.07 12.85
CA GLN A 23 4.22 -15.15 13.82
C GLN A 23 5.06 -13.88 14.09
N THR A 24 5.66 -13.92 15.27
CA THR A 24 6.53 -12.97 15.97
C THR A 24 7.91 -12.70 15.34
N ASN A 25 8.38 -11.44 15.53
CA ASN A 25 9.76 -10.96 15.63
C ASN A 25 10.66 -10.94 14.38
N GLY A 26 10.93 -9.73 13.87
CA GLY A 26 11.97 -9.42 12.89
C GLY A 26 11.39 -9.07 11.52
N PRO A 27 11.99 -8.15 10.75
CA PRO A 27 11.27 -7.42 9.72
C PRO A 27 11.30 -8.17 8.38
N THR A 28 10.71 -9.37 8.36
CA THR A 28 10.48 -10.21 7.17
C THR A 28 9.16 -9.85 6.46
N GLY A 29 8.57 -8.71 6.83
CA GLY A 29 7.13 -8.59 6.82
C GLY A 29 6.48 -8.53 5.45
N ILE A 30 5.55 -9.46 5.24
CA ILE A 30 4.46 -9.29 4.29
C ILE A 30 3.51 -8.26 4.90
N SER A 31 3.04 -7.32 4.11
CA SER A 31 1.95 -6.45 4.56
C SER A 31 0.81 -6.47 3.57
N ALA A 32 -0.40 -6.38 4.10
CA ALA A 32 -1.62 -6.28 3.31
C ALA A 32 -2.31 -4.95 3.63
N ARG A 33 -2.89 -4.33 2.60
CA ARG A 33 -3.61 -3.06 2.70
C ARG A 33 -4.90 -3.09 1.90
N VAL A 34 -5.91 -2.40 2.41
CA VAL A 34 -7.14 -2.08 1.67
C VAL A 34 -7.51 -0.63 1.88
N GLY A 35 -8.25 -0.05 0.94
CA GLY A 35 -8.57 1.36 0.97
C GLY A 35 -9.30 1.84 -0.27
N VAL A 36 -9.05 3.11 -0.58
CA VAL A 36 -9.67 3.81 -1.70
C VAL A 36 -8.61 4.49 -2.56
N GLN A 37 -8.83 4.48 -3.87
CA GLN A 37 -8.01 5.21 -4.83
C GLN A 37 -8.84 6.34 -5.44
N PHE A 38 -8.25 7.54 -5.46
CA PHE A 38 -8.74 8.74 -6.12
C PHE A 38 -7.95 8.89 -7.43
N PRO A 39 -8.46 8.35 -8.55
CA PRO A 39 -7.83 8.55 -9.86
C PRO A 39 -7.88 10.03 -10.24
N ARG A 40 -6.97 10.48 -11.12
CA ARG A 40 -7.00 11.85 -11.65
C ARG A 40 -8.30 12.14 -12.40
N VAL A 41 -8.84 11.12 -13.09
CA VAL A 41 -10.09 11.24 -13.85
C VAL A 41 -11.02 10.06 -13.53
N GLY A 42 -12.18 10.37 -12.96
CA GLY A 42 -13.25 9.40 -12.66
C GLY A 42 -13.63 9.36 -11.19
N ASP A 43 -14.47 8.38 -10.84
CA ASP A 43 -14.94 8.18 -9.47
C ASP A 43 -13.85 7.55 -8.59
N THR A 44 -13.94 7.79 -7.28
CA THR A 44 -13.20 7.03 -6.28
C THR A 44 -13.52 5.54 -6.40
N VAL A 45 -12.47 4.70 -6.40
CA VAL A 45 -12.59 3.25 -6.53
C VAL A 45 -12.02 2.53 -5.32
N PHE A 46 -12.44 1.29 -5.11
CA PHE A 46 -11.83 0.41 -4.12
C PHE A 46 -10.38 0.10 -4.53
N ALA A 47 -9.51 -0.01 -3.53
CA ALA A 47 -8.11 -0.36 -3.72
C ALA A 47 -7.65 -1.40 -2.69
N ALA A 48 -6.74 -2.26 -3.10
CA ALA A 48 -6.07 -3.24 -2.25
C ALA A 48 -4.61 -3.39 -2.67
N GLY A 49 -3.77 -3.88 -1.76
CA GLY A 49 -2.37 -4.11 -2.08
C GLY A 49 -1.67 -5.05 -1.11
N LEU A 50 -0.58 -5.62 -1.59
CA LEU A 50 0.33 -6.48 -0.87
C LEU A 50 1.74 -5.93 -1.04
N ASP A 51 2.51 -5.85 0.05
CA ASP A 51 3.95 -5.64 -0.03
C ASP A 51 4.69 -6.85 0.54
N TYR A 52 5.81 -7.19 -0.06
CA TYR A 52 6.75 -8.18 0.44
C TYR A 52 8.14 -7.58 0.55
N LYS A 53 8.71 -7.61 1.73
CA LYS A 53 10.07 -7.15 1.97
C LYS A 53 11.07 -8.29 1.72
N PHE A 54 12.04 -8.07 0.84
CA PHE A 54 13.01 -9.10 0.46
C PHE A 54 14.48 -8.73 0.74
N SER A 55 14.77 -7.50 1.18
CA SER A 55 16.12 -7.09 1.56
C SER A 55 16.13 -6.25 2.84
N ASN A 56 17.27 -6.22 3.52
CA ASN A 56 17.57 -5.31 4.62
C ASN A 56 18.87 -4.56 4.30
N PHE A 57 18.81 -3.23 4.28
CA PHE A 57 20.01 -2.39 4.20
C PHE A 57 19.99 -1.42 5.38
N SER A 58 20.79 -1.70 6.40
CA SER A 58 21.04 -0.71 7.45
C SER A 58 22.04 0.30 6.88
N VAL A 59 21.56 1.45 6.43
CA VAL A 59 22.41 2.58 6.06
C VAL A 59 22.95 3.15 7.37
N ASP A 60 24.16 2.71 7.73
CA ASP A 60 24.90 3.06 8.93
C ASP A 60 24.18 2.87 10.28
N GLN A 61 24.82 2.13 11.18
CA GLN A 61 24.42 2.02 12.60
C GLN A 61 24.46 3.37 13.36
N ALA A 62 24.70 4.49 12.68
CA ALA A 62 24.94 5.80 13.27
C ALA A 62 23.70 6.44 13.92
N ARG A 63 22.47 5.97 13.60
CA ARG A 63 21.22 6.51 14.19
C ARG A 63 20.20 5.41 14.50
N PRO A 64 19.94 5.09 15.78
CA PRO A 64 18.83 4.24 16.18
C PRO A 64 17.51 4.72 15.58
N GLY A 65 16.69 3.80 15.07
CA GLY A 65 15.36 4.10 14.52
C GLY A 65 15.29 4.32 13.01
N TYR A 66 16.42 4.30 12.30
CA TYR A 66 16.46 4.37 10.83
C TYR A 66 16.75 3.00 10.21
N LEU A 67 15.93 2.60 9.23
CA LEU A 67 16.11 1.35 8.48
C LEU A 67 15.71 1.55 7.03
N SER A 68 16.58 1.16 6.10
CA SER A 68 16.23 1.11 4.68
C SER A 68 16.05 -0.33 4.21
N TYR A 69 15.16 -0.53 3.24
CA TYR A 69 14.93 -1.86 2.68
C TYR A 69 14.35 -1.81 1.27
N LEU A 70 14.60 -2.89 0.52
CA LEU A 70 13.89 -3.16 -0.73
C LEU A 70 12.69 -4.08 -0.48
N GLY A 71 11.63 -3.85 -1.24
CA GLY A 71 10.43 -4.70 -1.25
C GLY A 71 9.77 -4.75 -2.61
N LEU A 72 8.86 -5.69 -2.79
CA LEU A 72 7.92 -5.76 -3.90
C LEU A 72 6.57 -5.24 -3.44
N SER A 73 5.87 -4.56 -4.32
CA SER A 73 4.54 -4.01 -4.09
C SER A 73 3.65 -4.45 -5.24
N ALA A 74 2.54 -5.09 -4.93
CA ALA A 74 1.49 -5.44 -5.88
C ALA A 74 0.19 -4.80 -5.43
N ASP A 75 -0.37 -3.93 -6.25
CA ASP A 75 -1.59 -3.20 -5.95
C ASP A 75 -2.69 -3.50 -6.97
N TYR A 76 -3.93 -3.29 -6.57
CA TYR A 76 -5.09 -3.31 -7.44
C TYR A 76 -5.98 -2.12 -7.08
N TYR A 77 -6.44 -1.39 -8.09
CA TYR A 77 -7.51 -0.44 -7.94
C TYR A 77 -8.33 -0.35 -9.22
N GLY A 78 -9.64 -0.22 -9.07
CA GLY A 78 -10.52 -0.19 -10.22
C GLY A 78 -11.97 -0.50 -9.90
N LYS A 79 -12.80 -0.43 -10.93
CA LYS A 79 -14.22 -0.75 -10.88
C LYS A 79 -14.63 -1.44 -12.16
N SER A 80 -15.15 -2.66 -12.03
CA SER A 80 -15.69 -3.46 -13.13
C SER A 80 -14.70 -3.56 -14.30
N ASN A 81 -14.97 -2.88 -15.42
CA ASN A 81 -14.20 -3.00 -16.66
C ASN A 81 -13.04 -2.01 -16.79
N ARG A 82 -12.77 -1.20 -15.76
CA ARG A 82 -11.65 -0.24 -15.72
C ARG A 82 -10.84 -0.45 -14.45
N TYR A 83 -9.59 -0.89 -14.58
CA TYR A 83 -8.72 -1.20 -13.44
C TYR A 83 -7.25 -0.97 -13.78
N ASN A 84 -6.41 -0.90 -12.76
CA ASN A 84 -4.97 -0.99 -12.86
C ASN A 84 -4.41 -1.94 -11.79
N ILE A 85 -3.35 -2.67 -12.17
CA ILE A 85 -2.55 -3.54 -11.32
C ILE A 85 -1.08 -3.09 -11.41
N PRO A 86 -0.63 -2.18 -10.54
CA PRO A 86 0.78 -1.83 -10.42
C PRO A 86 1.57 -2.95 -9.73
N LEU A 87 2.70 -3.31 -10.32
CA LEU A 87 3.73 -4.20 -9.77
C LEU A 87 5.04 -3.44 -9.73
N ALA A 88 5.56 -3.13 -8.54
CA ALA A 88 6.73 -2.28 -8.37
C ALA A 88 7.77 -2.89 -7.43
N VAL A 89 9.04 -2.72 -7.79
CA VAL A 89 10.14 -2.79 -6.82
C VAL A 89 10.16 -1.47 -6.08
N THR A 90 10.28 -1.54 -4.75
CA THR A 90 10.19 -0.40 -3.84
C THR A 90 11.46 -0.27 -3.02
N TYR A 91 11.94 0.95 -2.88
CA TYR A 91 12.89 1.36 -1.87
C TYR A 91 12.14 2.08 -0.75
N ASN A 92 12.40 1.67 0.48
CA ASN A 92 11.69 2.13 1.65
C ASN A 92 12.67 2.65 2.68
N ILE A 93 12.34 3.77 3.31
CA ILE A 93 13.08 4.37 4.42
C ILE A 93 12.13 4.48 5.60
N ARG A 94 12.43 3.75 6.67
CA ARG A 94 11.78 3.87 7.96
C ARG A 94 12.55 4.86 8.82
N ALA A 95 11.83 5.83 9.36
CA ALA A 95 12.29 6.74 10.41
C ALA A 95 11.29 6.63 11.57
N ASN A 96 11.62 5.79 12.56
CA ASN A 96 10.74 5.41 13.67
C ASN A 96 9.41 4.81 13.17
N GLN A 97 8.31 5.54 13.35
CA GLN A 97 6.94 5.15 12.99
C GLN A 97 6.57 5.56 11.56
N VAL A 98 7.36 6.42 10.92
CA VAL A 98 7.08 6.90 9.57
C VAL A 98 7.89 6.09 8.57
N VAL A 99 7.25 5.65 7.50
CA VAL A 99 7.90 4.95 6.38
C VAL A 99 7.64 5.70 5.09
N PHE A 100 8.71 6.10 4.42
CA PHE A 100 8.67 6.64 3.07
C PHE A 100 8.94 5.52 2.08
N SER A 101 8.21 5.49 0.98
CA SER A 101 8.40 4.51 -0.09
C SER A 101 8.47 5.18 -1.45
N ALA A 102 9.33 4.67 -2.31
CA ALA A 102 9.41 5.03 -3.72
C ALA A 102 9.61 3.74 -4.52
N GLY A 103 8.96 3.61 -5.66
CA GLY A 103 9.05 2.41 -6.48
C GLY A 103 8.80 2.65 -7.95
N ILE A 104 9.30 1.72 -8.75
CA ILE A 104 9.17 1.68 -10.20
C ILE A 104 8.85 0.26 -10.64
N GLY A 105 8.08 0.12 -11.69
CA GLY A 105 7.79 -1.19 -12.26
C GLY A 105 6.77 -1.13 -13.38
N LEU A 106 5.89 -2.13 -13.42
CA LEU A 106 4.92 -2.36 -14.49
C LEU A 106 3.50 -2.05 -14.01
N ASP A 107 2.71 -1.43 -14.86
CA ASP A 107 1.27 -1.26 -14.70
C ASP A 107 0.55 -2.14 -15.71
N ILE A 108 -0.33 -3.02 -15.22
CA ILE A 108 -1.25 -3.78 -16.07
C ILE A 108 -2.63 -3.16 -15.92
N TYR A 109 -3.14 -2.51 -16.95
CA TYR A 109 -4.37 -1.72 -16.85
C TYR A 109 -5.36 -2.00 -17.97
N LYS A 110 -6.62 -1.66 -17.69
CA LYS A 110 -7.73 -1.71 -18.64
C LYS A 110 -8.49 -0.39 -18.61
N ARG A 111 -8.67 0.23 -19.78
CA ARG A 111 -9.28 1.57 -19.93
C ARG A 111 -10.82 1.57 -19.95
N GLY A 112 -11.47 0.41 -19.93
CA GLY A 112 -12.92 0.28 -20.19
C GLY A 112 -13.23 0.18 -21.69
N GLY A 113 -14.51 -0.05 -22.03
CA GLY A 113 -14.97 -0.03 -23.44
C GLY A 113 -14.70 -1.29 -24.28
N GLY A 114 -14.57 -2.47 -23.66
CA GLY A 114 -14.46 -3.75 -24.39
C GLY A 114 -13.06 -4.04 -24.98
N GLY A 115 -12.09 -3.14 -24.82
CA GLY A 115 -10.70 -3.37 -25.20
C GLY A 115 -9.95 -4.36 -24.32
N ASN A 116 -8.81 -4.84 -24.81
CA ASN A 116 -7.88 -5.72 -24.09
C ASN A 116 -7.15 -4.96 -22.95
N SER A 117 -6.50 -5.71 -22.05
CA SER A 117 -5.58 -5.13 -21.06
C SER A 117 -4.26 -4.71 -21.71
N ASP A 118 -3.78 -3.53 -21.37
CA ASP A 118 -2.49 -3.00 -21.78
C ASP A 118 -1.46 -3.13 -20.64
N THR A 119 -0.17 -3.03 -20.98
CA THR A 119 0.92 -2.98 -20.00
C THR A 119 1.83 -1.79 -20.29
N SER A 120 2.25 -1.08 -19.23
CA SER A 120 3.22 0.02 -19.35
C SER A 120 4.17 0.06 -18.16
N LEU A 121 5.18 0.92 -18.24
CA LEU A 121 5.96 1.30 -17.06
C LEU A 121 5.15 2.29 -16.19
N GLY A 122 5.38 2.17 -14.90
CA GLY A 122 4.74 2.97 -13.86
C GLY A 122 5.68 3.20 -12.68
N GLY A 123 5.25 4.09 -11.79
CA GLY A 123 5.96 4.41 -10.57
C GLY A 123 4.99 4.68 -9.43
N GLN A 124 5.53 4.68 -8.22
CA GLN A 124 4.76 4.95 -7.02
C GLN A 124 5.63 5.63 -5.97
N VAL A 125 5.02 6.53 -5.20
CA VAL A 125 5.62 7.08 -3.98
C VAL A 125 4.60 7.03 -2.87
N GLY A 126 5.04 6.85 -1.63
CA GLY A 126 4.13 6.74 -0.50
C GLY A 126 4.74 7.16 0.81
N ILE A 127 3.85 7.43 1.75
CA ILE A 127 4.16 7.67 3.14
C ILE A 127 3.19 6.84 3.99
N ALA A 128 3.73 6.13 4.98
CA ALA A 128 2.95 5.37 5.94
C ALA A 128 3.30 5.80 7.36
N TYR A 129 2.30 5.78 8.23
CA TYR A 129 2.45 5.91 9.67
C TYR A 129 2.03 4.61 10.34
N GLU A 130 2.92 4.05 11.14
CA GLU A 130 2.75 2.76 11.82
C GLU A 130 2.37 2.97 13.28
N PHE A 131 1.26 2.38 13.67
CA PHE A 131 0.77 2.38 15.04
C PHE A 131 1.36 1.17 15.79
N GLY A 132 2.15 1.45 16.82
CA GLY A 132 2.82 0.46 17.66
C GLY A 132 4.32 0.75 17.78
N GLN A 133 4.81 0.91 19.01
CA GLN A 133 6.24 0.99 19.29
C GLN A 133 6.83 -0.42 19.32
N SER A 134 7.97 -0.58 18.66
CA SER A 134 8.73 -1.83 18.60
C SER A 134 9.35 -2.27 19.95
N ASP A 135 9.02 -1.60 21.07
CA ASP A 135 9.80 -1.63 22.31
C ASP A 135 9.08 -2.15 23.56
N THR A 136 7.86 -2.65 23.49
CA THR A 136 7.21 -3.24 24.68
C THR A 136 6.27 -4.36 24.31
N ASN A 137 6.77 -5.60 24.40
CA ASN A 137 6.09 -6.80 24.88
C ASN A 137 4.57 -6.94 24.61
N THR A 138 4.11 -6.54 23.43
CA THR A 138 2.71 -6.67 23.04
C THR A 138 2.71 -7.35 21.70
N ASN A 139 2.05 -8.51 21.62
CA ASN A 139 1.79 -9.31 20.42
C ASN A 139 0.94 -8.56 19.36
N ALA A 140 1.02 -7.22 19.30
CA ALA A 140 0.27 -6.37 18.41
C ALA A 140 0.98 -6.30 17.05
N LYS A 141 0.34 -6.83 16.02
CA LYS A 141 0.76 -6.63 14.62
C LYS A 141 0.74 -5.13 14.32
N PRO A 142 1.78 -4.55 13.68
CA PRO A 142 1.78 -3.14 13.35
C PRO A 142 0.64 -2.87 12.35
N ILE A 143 -0.36 -2.12 12.80
CA ILE A 143 -1.37 -1.51 11.93
C ILE A 143 -0.75 -0.23 11.37
N PHE A 144 -1.03 0.10 10.12
CA PHE A 144 -0.54 1.34 9.53
C PHE A 144 -1.61 2.01 8.67
N VAL A 145 -1.52 3.33 8.57
CA VAL A 145 -2.19 4.10 7.54
C VAL A 145 -1.18 4.51 6.50
N GLN A 146 -1.56 4.50 5.24
CA GLN A 146 -0.67 4.84 4.13
C GLN A 146 -1.36 5.71 3.11
N ALA A 147 -0.68 6.77 2.69
CA ALA A 147 -1.00 7.52 1.49
C ALA A 147 0.02 7.15 0.41
N LYS A 148 -0.46 6.90 -0.82
CA LYS A 148 0.40 6.46 -1.92
C LYS A 148 -0.06 7.10 -3.22
N TYR A 149 0.86 7.66 -3.97
CA TYR A 149 0.60 8.25 -5.26
C TYR A 149 1.15 7.37 -6.37
N PHE A 150 0.32 7.05 -7.36
CA PHE A 150 0.67 6.21 -8.50
C PHE A 150 0.85 7.05 -9.76
N PHE A 151 2.00 6.87 -10.41
CA PHE A 151 2.34 7.43 -11.70
C PHE A 151 2.20 6.34 -12.75
N THR A 152 1.25 6.51 -13.64
CA THR A 152 0.92 5.54 -14.68
C THR A 152 1.09 6.21 -16.04
N LYS A 153 1.42 5.45 -17.08
CA LYS A 153 1.44 6.00 -18.46
C LYS A 153 0.07 6.52 -18.88
N ASP A 154 -0.98 5.81 -18.46
CA ASP A 154 -2.35 6.30 -18.56
C ASP A 154 -2.63 7.26 -17.41
N SER A 155 -2.47 8.56 -17.66
CA SER A 155 -2.60 9.61 -16.63
C SER A 155 -3.93 9.59 -15.91
N ASP A 156 -4.99 9.08 -16.56
CA ASP A 156 -6.34 9.11 -16.02
C ASP A 156 -6.51 8.10 -14.88
N LEU A 157 -5.75 6.99 -14.92
CA LEU A 157 -5.75 5.95 -13.90
C LEU A 157 -4.81 6.25 -12.73
N GLY A 158 -3.80 7.10 -12.94
CA GLY A 158 -2.89 7.53 -11.88
C GLY A 158 -3.61 8.36 -10.82
N GLY A 159 -3.03 8.53 -9.64
CA GLY A 159 -3.62 9.34 -8.59
C GLY A 159 -3.24 8.93 -7.17
N LEU A 160 -4.01 9.41 -6.19
CA LEU A 160 -3.76 9.19 -4.76
C LEU A 160 -4.59 8.03 -4.20
N GLY A 161 -3.96 7.10 -3.51
CA GLY A 161 -4.59 6.06 -2.71
C GLY A 161 -4.40 6.31 -1.22
N LEU A 162 -5.45 6.06 -0.45
CA LEU A 162 -5.44 6.07 1.02
C LEU A 162 -5.81 4.69 1.52
N TYR A 163 -4.98 4.14 2.41
CA TYR A 163 -5.04 2.75 2.82
C TYR A 163 -4.93 2.59 4.33
N LEU A 164 -5.60 1.54 4.82
CA LEU A 164 -5.36 0.93 6.12
C LEU A 164 -4.73 -0.45 5.87
N GLY A 165 -3.69 -0.78 6.62
CA GLY A 165 -2.99 -2.05 6.44
C GLY A 165 -2.47 -2.65 7.73
N VAL A 166 -2.04 -3.90 7.61
CA VAL A 166 -1.48 -4.72 8.68
C VAL A 166 -0.19 -5.35 8.18
N ARG A 167 0.84 -5.38 9.03
CA ARG A 167 2.10 -6.11 8.77
C ARG A 167 2.13 -7.41 9.54
N PHE A 168 2.60 -8.47 8.88
CA PHE A 168 2.82 -9.80 9.42
C PHE A 168 4.31 -10.08 9.60
#